data_AF-A0A367LJ38-F1
#
_entry.id   AF-A0A367LJ38-F1
#
_cell.length_a   1.000
_cell.length_b   1.000
_cell.length_c   1.000
_cell.angle_alpha   90.00
_cell.angle_beta   90.00
_cell.angle_gamma   90.00
#
_symmetry.space_group_name_H-M   'P 1'
#
loop_
_entity.id
_entity.type
_entity.pdbx_description
1 polymer ?
#
loop_
_entity_poly.entity_id
_entity_poly.type
_entity_poly.pdbx_seq_one_letter_code
_entity_poly.pdbx_strand_id
1 'polypeptide(L)'
;MTPPTEKEILTNYLVQTAPLTAVISFSQFQTAFPRSHRDSPLVRSLYRDLQAQRAATVDAVSANIAQEVERGAAMQREVLRLRREAQRTEPDAELDIERALSGPVAAREGGSDDTTKGHSLRSVLPELEGAVKALEAEIRLLSDEQETLCEGVRQTISGLSDLRYGKFANGAVKGQVDSGLDSLCEACQDKA
;
A
#
# COMPACT_ATOMS: atom_id res chain seq x y z
N MET A 1 -11.45 -18.78 26.13
CA MET A 1 -10.33 -17.83 25.92
C MET A 1 -10.61 -17.08 24.63
N THR A 2 -10.66 -15.76 24.69
CA THR A 2 -10.72 -14.92 23.48
C THR A 2 -9.38 -14.98 22.75
N PRO A 3 -9.36 -15.02 21.40
CA PRO A 3 -8.12 -14.97 20.66
C PRO A 3 -7.39 -13.63 20.93
N PRO A 4 -6.04 -13.63 20.99
CA PRO A 4 -5.27 -12.42 21.25
C PRO A 4 -5.47 -11.40 20.11
N THR A 5 -5.52 -10.13 20.49
CA THR A 5 -5.63 -9.02 19.52
C THR A 5 -4.31 -8.80 18.78
N GLU A 6 -4.38 -8.24 17.57
CA GLU A 6 -3.19 -7.92 16.77
C GLU A 6 -2.19 -7.05 17.54
N LYS A 7 -2.69 -6.04 18.27
CA LYS A 7 -1.87 -5.19 19.14
C LYS A 7 -1.10 -6.01 20.17
N GLU A 8 -1.75 -6.96 20.84
CA GLU A 8 -1.12 -7.82 21.85
C GLU A 8 -0.06 -8.72 21.22
N ILE A 9 -0.34 -9.31 20.06
CA ILE A 9 0.61 -10.15 19.33
C ILE A 9 1.86 -9.34 18.97
N LEU A 10 1.67 -8.19 18.30
CA LEU A 10 2.78 -7.35 17.83
C LEU A 10 3.60 -6.80 18.99
N THR A 11 2.95 -6.32 20.06
CA THR A 11 3.63 -5.77 21.23
C THR A 11 4.44 -6.85 21.96
N ASN A 12 3.86 -8.02 22.19
CA ASN A 12 4.55 -9.11 22.88
C ASN A 12 5.75 -9.61 22.06
N TYR A 13 5.60 -9.70 20.74
CA TYR A 13 6.65 -10.23 19.88
C TYR A 13 7.79 -9.23 19.64
N LEU A 14 7.45 -7.95 19.37
CA LEU A 14 8.41 -6.96 18.90
C LEU A 14 8.91 -6.00 19.98
N VAL A 15 8.15 -5.77 21.06
CA VAL A 15 8.49 -4.73 22.06
C VAL A 15 9.03 -5.34 23.35
N GLN A 16 8.39 -6.38 23.89
CA GLN A 16 8.79 -6.94 25.18
C GLN A 16 10.18 -7.58 25.18
N THR A 17 10.59 -8.16 24.05
CA THR A 17 11.89 -8.82 23.89
C THR A 17 12.99 -7.86 23.38
N ALA A 18 12.63 -6.61 23.09
CA ALA A 18 13.50 -5.66 22.41
C ALA A 18 14.38 -4.76 23.27
N PRO A 19 14.25 -4.61 24.60
CA PRO A 19 15.22 -3.85 25.39
C PRO A 19 16.63 -4.43 25.27
N LEU A 20 17.67 -3.56 25.31
CA LEU A 20 19.06 -4.01 25.20
C LEU A 20 19.41 -5.02 26.29
N THR A 21 18.94 -4.79 27.52
CA THR A 21 19.16 -5.63 28.69
C THR A 21 18.58 -7.04 28.56
N ALA A 22 17.55 -7.22 27.72
CA ALA A 22 16.97 -8.53 27.44
C ALA A 22 17.85 -9.34 26.45
N VAL A 23 18.63 -8.66 25.61
CA VAL A 23 19.52 -9.29 24.63
C VAL A 23 20.93 -9.52 25.17
N ILE A 24 21.47 -8.52 25.87
CA ILE A 24 22.82 -8.58 26.43
C ILE A 24 22.88 -7.79 27.73
N SER A 25 23.41 -8.41 28.78
CA SER A 25 23.67 -7.70 30.03
C SER A 25 24.92 -6.82 29.92
N PHE A 26 25.08 -5.85 30.80
CA PHE A 26 26.31 -5.04 30.84
C PHE A 26 27.57 -5.90 31.03
N SER A 27 27.51 -6.94 31.89
CA SER A 27 28.65 -7.84 32.12
C SER A 27 29.02 -8.64 30.86
N GLN A 28 28.03 -9.11 30.10
CA GLN A 28 28.26 -9.76 28.82
C GLN A 28 28.82 -8.78 27.78
N PHE A 29 28.32 -7.56 27.73
CA PHE A 29 28.84 -6.51 26.86
C PHE A 29 30.31 -6.20 27.15
N GLN A 30 30.71 -6.14 28.42
CA GLN A 30 32.11 -5.97 28.81
C GLN A 30 33.01 -7.10 28.29
N THR A 31 32.50 -8.32 28.12
CA THR A 31 33.32 -9.42 27.61
C THR A 31 33.77 -9.23 26.16
N ALA A 32 33.05 -8.43 25.37
CA ALA A 32 33.40 -8.09 24.00
C ALA A 32 34.64 -7.19 23.88
N PHE A 33 35.11 -6.59 24.98
CA PHE A 33 36.28 -5.73 25.02
C PHE A 33 37.53 -6.47 25.53
N PRO A 34 38.75 -6.07 25.10
CA PRO A 34 40.00 -6.55 25.66
C PRO A 34 40.06 -6.35 27.18
N ARG A 35 40.71 -7.27 27.90
CA ARG A 35 40.78 -7.26 29.38
C ARG A 35 41.25 -5.92 29.98
N SER A 36 42.18 -5.24 29.30
CA SER A 36 42.72 -3.93 29.70
C SER A 36 41.68 -2.80 29.70
N HIS A 37 40.57 -2.95 28.98
CA HIS A 37 39.58 -1.89 28.78
C HIS A 37 38.18 -2.22 29.32
N ARG A 38 37.95 -3.42 29.88
CA ARG A 38 36.61 -3.84 30.34
C ARG A 38 36.04 -2.97 31.45
N ASP A 39 36.91 -2.47 32.33
CA ASP A 39 36.53 -1.60 33.45
C ASP A 39 36.65 -0.10 33.09
N SER A 40 36.88 0.22 31.82
CA SER A 40 36.92 1.60 31.37
C SER A 40 35.54 2.26 31.51
N PRO A 41 35.46 3.50 32.03
CA PRO A 41 34.20 4.23 32.13
C PRO A 41 33.55 4.47 30.76
N LEU A 42 34.35 4.47 29.68
CA LEU A 42 33.86 4.62 28.31
C LEU A 42 33.02 3.43 27.83
N VAL A 43 33.29 2.21 28.33
CA VAL A 43 32.48 1.03 28.01
C VAL A 43 31.09 1.16 28.62
N ARG A 44 31.00 1.75 29.83
CA ARG A 44 29.72 2.04 30.48
C ARG A 44 28.94 3.14 29.77
N SER A 45 29.60 4.22 29.32
CA SER A 45 28.93 5.27 28.55
C SER A 45 28.40 4.71 27.23
N LEU A 46 29.21 3.94 26.50
CA LEU A 46 28.81 3.31 25.23
C LEU A 46 27.60 2.37 25.41
N TYR A 47 27.58 1.56 26.48
CA TYR A 47 26.43 0.71 26.76
C TYR A 47 25.16 1.52 27.04
N ARG A 48 25.28 2.64 27.76
CA ARG A 48 24.16 3.55 28.01
C ARG A 48 23.65 4.20 26.72
N ASP A 49 24.57 4.60 25.84
CA ASP A 49 24.22 5.22 24.56
C ASP A 49 23.52 4.21 23.64
N LEU A 50 24.00 2.97 23.57
CA LEU A 50 23.32 1.88 22.86
C LEU A 50 21.94 1.58 23.45
N GLN A 51 21.82 1.62 24.78
CA GLN A 51 20.52 1.45 25.43
C GLN A 51 19.54 2.57 25.04
N ALA A 52 20.01 3.81 24.97
CA ALA A 52 19.20 4.96 24.56
C ALA A 52 18.79 4.89 23.08
N GLN A 53 19.73 4.58 22.18
CA GLN A 53 19.45 4.40 20.74
C GLN A 53 18.42 3.28 20.51
N ARG A 54 18.56 2.18 21.24
CA ARG A 54 17.63 1.07 21.14
C ARG A 54 16.26 1.40 21.72
N ALA A 55 16.19 2.10 22.85
CA ALA A 55 14.93 2.58 23.41
C ALA A 55 14.18 3.47 22.39
N ALA A 56 14.87 4.42 21.75
CA ALA A 56 14.27 5.25 20.71
C ALA A 56 13.72 4.44 19.53
N THR A 57 14.41 3.36 19.13
CA THR A 57 13.94 2.44 18.08
C THR A 57 12.71 1.66 18.53
N VAL A 58 12.69 1.18 19.77
CA VAL A 58 11.54 0.47 20.35
C VAL A 58 10.32 1.39 20.46
N ASP A 59 10.52 2.66 20.82
CA ASP A 59 9.45 3.66 20.87
C ASP A 59 8.88 3.92 19.46
N ALA A 60 9.73 4.03 18.45
CA ALA A 60 9.31 4.17 17.05
C ALA A 60 8.51 2.95 16.56
N VAL A 61 8.97 1.73 16.88
CA VAL A 61 8.23 0.49 16.55
C VAL A 61 6.88 0.45 17.28
N SER A 62 6.84 0.86 18.54
CA SER A 62 5.60 0.92 19.33
C SER A 62 4.59 1.90 18.72
N ALA A 63 5.05 3.05 18.23
CA ALA A 63 4.22 4.01 17.50
C ALA A 63 3.71 3.44 16.16
N ASN A 64 4.55 2.72 15.43
CA ASN A 64 4.16 2.06 14.18
C ASN A 64 3.13 0.96 14.41
N ILE A 65 3.25 0.18 15.49
CA ILE A 65 2.25 -0.84 15.86
C ILE A 65 0.87 -0.18 16.07
N ALA A 66 0.82 1.00 16.72
CA ALA A 66 -0.44 1.71 16.90
C ALA A 66 -1.09 2.10 15.55
N GLN A 67 -0.29 2.61 14.61
CA GLN A 67 -0.77 2.94 13.26
C GLN A 67 -1.20 1.69 12.48
N GLU A 68 -0.45 0.60 12.61
CA GLU A 68 -0.74 -0.64 11.89
C GLU A 68 -2.04 -1.29 12.39
N VAL A 69 -2.34 -1.21 13.69
CA VAL A 69 -3.61 -1.69 14.23
C VAL A 69 -4.81 -0.91 13.65
N GLU A 70 -4.67 0.40 13.45
CA GLU A 70 -5.71 1.21 12.81
C GLU A 70 -5.90 0.82 11.33
N ARG A 71 -4.78 0.63 10.61
CA ARG A 71 -4.80 0.17 9.21
C ARG A 71 -5.36 -1.24 9.06
N GLY A 72 -4.97 -2.16 9.94
CA GLY A 72 -5.47 -3.53 10.00
C GLY A 72 -6.97 -3.57 10.22
N ALA A 73 -7.51 -2.72 11.11
CA ALA A 73 -8.94 -2.58 11.30
C ALA A 73 -9.66 -2.07 10.04
N ALA A 74 -9.09 -1.10 9.32
CA ALA A 74 -9.64 -0.61 8.06
C ALA A 74 -9.62 -1.71 6.97
N MET A 75 -8.51 -2.44 6.85
CA MET A 75 -8.36 -3.56 5.92
C MET A 75 -9.36 -4.68 6.22
N GLN A 76 -9.56 -5.05 7.50
CA GLN A 76 -10.55 -6.05 7.88
C GLN A 76 -11.97 -5.64 7.49
N ARG A 77 -12.33 -4.35 7.66
CA ARG A 77 -13.62 -3.83 7.20
C ARG A 77 -13.79 -3.95 5.69
N GLU A 78 -12.74 -3.62 4.94
CA GLU A 78 -12.77 -3.71 3.48
C GLU A 78 -12.87 -5.16 2.99
N VAL A 79 -12.12 -6.08 3.60
CA VAL A 79 -12.23 -7.52 3.31
C VAL A 79 -13.65 -8.04 3.62
N LEU A 80 -14.25 -7.60 4.72
CA LEU A 80 -15.64 -7.94 5.03
C LEU A 80 -16.63 -7.34 4.03
N ARG A 81 -16.38 -6.11 3.54
CA ARG A 81 -17.18 -5.47 2.48
C ARG A 81 -17.11 -6.28 1.19
N LEU A 82 -15.90 -6.59 0.71
CA LEU A 82 -15.68 -7.39 -0.49
C LEU A 82 -16.26 -8.79 -0.38
N ARG A 83 -16.14 -9.44 0.80
CA ARG A 83 -16.79 -10.75 1.03
C ARG A 83 -18.31 -10.66 0.97
N ARG A 84 -18.91 -9.59 1.52
CA ARG A 84 -20.36 -9.38 1.42
C ARG A 84 -20.81 -9.07 0.01
N GLU A 85 -20.01 -8.32 -0.75
CA GLU A 85 -20.27 -8.04 -2.17
C GLU A 85 -20.12 -9.29 -3.02
N ALA A 86 -19.14 -10.16 -2.75
CA ALA A 86 -19.01 -11.45 -3.43
C ALA A 86 -20.10 -12.47 -3.03
N GLN A 87 -20.59 -12.41 -1.78
CA GLN A 87 -21.72 -13.23 -1.31
C GLN A 87 -23.08 -12.68 -1.74
N ARG A 88 -23.16 -11.38 -2.02
CA ARG A 88 -24.13 -10.83 -2.95
C ARG A 88 -23.73 -11.31 -4.34
N THR A 89 -23.88 -12.61 -4.58
CA THR A 89 -24.27 -13.10 -5.90
C THR A 89 -25.29 -12.09 -6.41
N GLU A 90 -24.98 -11.44 -7.53
CA GLU A 90 -25.92 -10.57 -8.26
C GLU A 90 -27.32 -11.14 -8.04
N PRO A 91 -28.30 -10.37 -7.52
CA PRO A 91 -29.68 -10.85 -7.50
C PRO A 91 -29.92 -11.34 -8.92
N ASP A 92 -30.07 -12.66 -9.07
CA ASP A 92 -29.85 -13.33 -10.33
C ASP A 92 -30.73 -12.62 -11.36
N ALA A 93 -30.09 -11.78 -12.17
CA ALA A 93 -30.82 -10.83 -12.98
C ALA A 93 -31.68 -11.61 -13.95
N GLU A 94 -31.26 -12.83 -14.32
CA GLU A 94 -32.05 -13.77 -15.09
C GLU A 94 -33.27 -14.26 -14.32
N LEU A 95 -33.18 -14.60 -13.02
CA LEU A 95 -34.34 -14.97 -12.19
C LEU A 95 -35.31 -13.80 -11.94
N ASP A 96 -34.82 -12.58 -11.77
CA ASP A 96 -35.66 -11.39 -11.60
C ASP A 96 -36.31 -10.99 -12.93
N ILE A 97 -35.58 -11.11 -14.05
CA ILE A 97 -36.11 -10.94 -15.41
C ILE A 97 -37.11 -12.03 -15.76
N GLU A 98 -36.85 -13.31 -15.45
CA GLU A 98 -37.79 -14.43 -15.62
C GLU A 98 -39.04 -14.24 -14.77
N ARG A 99 -38.91 -13.73 -13.54
CA ARG A 99 -40.05 -13.44 -12.67
C ARG A 99 -40.87 -12.24 -13.16
N ALA A 100 -40.21 -11.24 -13.74
CA ALA A 100 -40.86 -10.08 -14.34
C ALA A 100 -41.54 -10.43 -15.68
N LEU A 101 -40.94 -11.29 -16.50
CA LEU A 101 -41.48 -11.78 -17.77
C LEU A 101 -42.55 -12.86 -17.60
N SER A 102 -42.37 -13.73 -16.60
CA SER A 102 -43.21 -14.91 -16.32
C SER A 102 -44.02 -14.73 -15.04
N GLY A 103 -44.49 -13.49 -14.76
CA GLY A 103 -45.31 -13.15 -13.59
C GLY A 103 -46.36 -14.23 -13.25
N PRO A 104 -46.76 -14.34 -11.97
CA PRO A 104 -47.19 -15.58 -11.32
C PRO A 104 -48.07 -16.46 -12.22
N VAL A 105 -47.46 -17.50 -12.80
CA VAL A 105 -48.12 -18.55 -13.60
C VAL A 105 -48.87 -19.50 -12.66
N ALA A 106 -49.76 -18.95 -11.84
CA ALA A 106 -50.66 -19.67 -10.97
C ALA A 106 -52.04 -18.99 -10.92
N ALA A 107 -52.52 -18.47 -12.05
CA ALA A 107 -53.93 -18.09 -12.25
C ALA A 107 -54.26 -17.80 -13.73
N ARG A 108 -53.83 -18.63 -14.69
CA ARG A 108 -54.22 -18.44 -16.10
C ARG A 108 -54.90 -19.68 -16.69
N GLU A 109 -55.93 -20.14 -15.97
CA GLU A 109 -57.13 -20.66 -16.62
C GLU A 109 -58.15 -19.53 -16.67
N GLY A 110 -58.33 -18.90 -17.84
CA GLY A 110 -59.44 -17.99 -18.08
C GLY A 110 -59.06 -16.55 -18.44
N GLY A 111 -59.16 -16.24 -19.74
CA GLY A 111 -59.74 -14.97 -20.19
C GLY A 111 -58.80 -13.79 -20.48
N SER A 112 -58.96 -13.28 -21.71
CA SER A 112 -58.83 -11.87 -22.13
C SER A 112 -57.43 -11.25 -22.27
N ASP A 113 -57.07 -11.05 -23.53
CA ASP A 113 -56.75 -9.78 -24.22
C ASP A 113 -55.78 -8.75 -23.60
N ASP A 114 -54.92 -8.23 -24.49
CA ASP A 114 -54.06 -7.04 -24.40
C ASP A 114 -53.01 -7.04 -23.25
N THR A 115 -51.72 -7.35 -23.50
CA THR A 115 -50.66 -6.31 -23.45
C THR A 115 -49.25 -6.80 -23.86
N THR A 116 -49.07 -7.98 -24.46
CA THR A 116 -47.76 -8.31 -25.06
C THR A 116 -47.60 -7.65 -26.42
N LYS A 117 -47.45 -6.32 -26.43
CA LYS A 117 -46.91 -5.60 -27.59
C LYS A 117 -45.45 -6.01 -27.74
N GLY A 118 -45.21 -7.09 -28.50
CA GLY A 118 -43.86 -7.46 -28.91
C GLY A 118 -43.17 -6.26 -29.56
N HIS A 119 -41.89 -6.05 -29.24
CA HIS A 119 -41.10 -5.02 -29.89
C HIS A 119 -41.16 -5.23 -31.41
N SER A 120 -41.54 -4.20 -32.16
CA SER A 120 -41.52 -4.25 -33.62
C SER A 120 -40.13 -3.83 -34.11
N LEU A 121 -39.72 -4.26 -35.31
CA LEU A 121 -38.47 -3.79 -35.92
C LEU A 121 -38.34 -2.26 -35.91
N ARG A 122 -39.46 -1.54 -35.97
CA ARG A 122 -39.53 -0.08 -35.94
C ARG A 122 -39.20 0.53 -34.57
N SER A 123 -39.34 -0.22 -33.47
CA SER A 123 -38.95 0.20 -32.12
C SER A 123 -37.54 -0.26 -31.75
N VAL A 124 -37.08 -1.41 -32.24
CA VAL A 124 -35.76 -1.96 -31.89
C VAL A 124 -34.61 -1.27 -32.63
N LEU A 125 -34.82 -0.91 -33.90
CA LEU A 125 -33.79 -0.24 -34.71
C LEU A 125 -33.26 1.08 -34.12
N PRO A 126 -34.10 2.03 -33.66
CA PRO A 126 -33.60 3.26 -33.05
C PRO A 126 -32.87 3.02 -31.72
N GLU A 127 -33.26 2.01 -30.95
CA GLU A 127 -32.56 1.62 -29.72
C GLU A 127 -31.17 1.05 -30.03
N LEU A 128 -31.07 0.18 -31.05
CA LEU A 128 -29.78 -0.37 -31.51
C LEU A 128 -28.88 0.72 -32.10
N GLU A 129 -29.42 1.65 -32.90
CA GLU A 129 -28.65 2.79 -33.40
C GLU A 129 -28.15 3.70 -32.26
N GLY A 130 -28.95 3.86 -31.21
CA GLY A 130 -28.54 4.56 -29.99
C GLY A 130 -27.41 3.85 -29.26
N ALA A 131 -27.51 2.53 -29.11
CA ALA A 131 -26.48 1.71 -28.48
C ALA A 131 -25.17 1.74 -29.28
N VAL A 132 -25.24 1.66 -30.61
CA VAL A 132 -24.06 1.78 -31.49
C VAL A 132 -23.37 3.13 -31.29
N LYS A 133 -24.13 4.23 -31.28
CA LYS A 133 -23.57 5.57 -31.04
C LYS A 133 -22.96 5.72 -29.65
N ALA A 134 -23.56 5.11 -28.63
CA ALA A 134 -23.03 5.11 -27.28
C ALA A 134 -21.68 4.36 -27.21
N LEU A 135 -21.60 3.17 -27.80
CA LEU A 135 -20.36 2.38 -27.87
C LEU A 135 -19.27 3.10 -28.69
N GLU A 136 -19.63 3.73 -29.81
CA GLU A 136 -18.68 4.53 -30.59
C GLU A 136 -18.14 5.73 -29.80
N ALA A 137 -18.96 6.37 -28.97
CA ALA A 137 -18.53 7.46 -28.10
C ALA A 137 -17.59 6.95 -26.98
N GLU A 138 -17.89 5.80 -26.38
CA GLU A 138 -17.07 5.17 -25.36
C GLU A 138 -15.70 4.75 -25.92
N ILE A 139 -15.65 4.17 -27.12
CA ILE A 139 -14.40 3.83 -27.80
C ILE A 139 -13.51 5.06 -28.02
N ARG A 140 -14.11 6.21 -28.37
CA ARG A 140 -13.35 7.46 -28.54
C ARG A 140 -12.77 7.95 -27.22
N LEU A 141 -13.59 7.96 -26.17
CA LEU A 141 -13.14 8.36 -24.84
C LEU A 141 -11.99 7.48 -24.34
N LEU A 142 -12.12 6.16 -24.48
CA LEU A 142 -11.05 5.22 -24.12
C LEU A 142 -9.78 5.40 -24.96
N SER A 143 -9.92 5.76 -26.24
CA SER A 143 -8.77 6.04 -27.11
C SER A 143 -8.03 7.29 -26.67
N ASP A 144 -8.75 8.35 -26.28
CA ASP A 144 -8.16 9.59 -25.75
C ASP A 144 -7.47 9.33 -24.41
N GLU A 145 -8.11 8.57 -23.51
CA GLU A 145 -7.50 8.15 -22.24
C GLU A 145 -6.22 7.32 -22.47
N GLN A 146 -6.22 6.42 -23.44
CA GLN A 146 -5.04 5.63 -23.79
C GLN A 146 -3.89 6.53 -24.28
N GLU A 147 -4.18 7.54 -25.10
CA GLU A 147 -3.16 8.48 -25.59
C GLU A 147 -2.55 9.29 -24.45
N THR A 148 -3.38 9.86 -23.58
CA THR A 148 -2.91 10.63 -22.41
C THR A 148 -2.07 9.77 -21.46
N LEU A 149 -2.48 8.52 -21.21
CA LEU A 149 -1.71 7.59 -20.38
C LEU A 149 -0.37 7.25 -21.03
N CYS A 150 -0.35 7.01 -22.35
CA CYS A 150 0.86 6.73 -23.10
C CYS A 150 1.84 7.92 -23.07
N GLU A 151 1.34 9.16 -23.16
CA GLU A 151 2.17 10.37 -22.98
C GLU A 151 2.77 10.44 -21.57
N GLY A 152 1.97 10.18 -20.54
CA GLY A 152 2.46 10.12 -19.15
C GLY A 152 3.55 9.06 -18.96
N VAL A 153 3.37 7.86 -19.53
CA VAL A 153 4.40 6.82 -19.51
C VAL A 153 5.67 7.26 -20.24
N ARG A 154 5.55 7.90 -21.41
CA ARG A 154 6.73 8.42 -22.14
C ARG A 154 7.45 9.51 -21.34
N GLN A 155 6.72 10.42 -20.70
CA GLN A 155 7.30 11.48 -19.87
C GLN A 155 8.03 10.90 -18.65
N THR A 156 7.44 9.91 -17.97
CA THR A 156 8.08 9.23 -16.83
C THR A 156 9.33 8.47 -17.26
N ILE A 157 9.29 7.74 -18.38
CA ILE A 157 10.48 7.07 -18.95
C ILE A 157 11.56 8.10 -19.30
N SER A 158 11.20 9.24 -19.89
CA SER A 158 12.13 10.33 -20.18
C SER A 158 12.77 10.88 -18.90
N GLY A 159 11.97 11.14 -17.86
CA GLY A 159 12.48 11.62 -16.57
C GLY A 159 13.40 10.61 -15.88
N LEU A 160 13.06 9.33 -15.91
CA LEU A 160 13.90 8.25 -15.37
C LEU A 160 15.19 8.07 -16.19
N SER A 161 15.13 8.28 -17.50
CA SER A 161 16.29 8.26 -18.38
C SER A 161 17.22 9.46 -18.12
N ASP A 162 16.66 10.65 -17.85
CA ASP A 162 17.43 11.83 -17.45
C ASP A 162 18.10 11.66 -16.08
N LEU A 163 17.46 10.94 -15.15
CA LEU A 163 18.05 10.57 -13.86
C LEU A 163 19.22 9.59 -14.00
N ARG A 164 19.08 8.61 -14.89
CA ARG A 164 20.06 7.52 -15.04
C ARG A 164 21.21 7.86 -15.99
N TYR A 165 20.93 8.59 -17.05
CA TYR A 165 21.87 8.84 -18.16
C TYR A 165 22.05 10.33 -18.50
N GLY A 166 21.23 11.22 -17.91
CA GLY A 166 21.18 12.65 -18.26
C GLY A 166 21.55 13.61 -17.11
N LYS A 167 20.93 14.80 -17.12
CA LYS A 167 21.30 16.03 -16.35
C LYS A 167 21.55 15.86 -14.84
N PHE A 168 21.05 14.79 -14.21
CA PHE A 168 21.22 14.52 -12.78
C PHE A 168 22.30 13.47 -12.46
N ALA A 169 22.88 12.81 -13.48
CA ALA A 169 24.12 12.07 -13.35
C ALA A 169 25.28 13.07 -13.24
N ASN A 170 25.29 13.86 -12.17
CA ASN A 170 26.29 14.89 -11.95
C ASN A 170 27.59 14.22 -11.51
N GLY A 171 28.39 13.76 -12.48
CA GLY A 171 29.69 13.13 -12.26
C GLY A 171 30.68 14.02 -11.50
N ALA A 172 30.42 15.34 -11.43
CA ALA A 172 31.19 16.29 -10.64
C ALA A 172 30.93 16.21 -9.13
N VAL A 173 29.81 15.61 -8.69
CA VAL A 173 29.48 15.49 -7.25
C VAL A 173 30.54 14.69 -6.51
N LYS A 174 31.07 13.63 -7.13
CA LYS A 174 32.15 12.85 -6.53
C LYS A 174 33.40 13.72 -6.31
N GLY A 175 33.82 14.46 -7.32
CA GLY A 175 34.98 15.37 -7.20
C GLY A 175 34.76 16.52 -6.22
N GLN A 176 33.53 17.04 -6.11
CA GLN A 176 33.19 18.07 -5.12
C GLN A 176 33.23 17.51 -3.69
N VAL A 177 32.74 16.29 -3.48
CA VAL A 177 32.82 15.60 -2.17
C VAL A 177 34.27 15.31 -1.80
N ASP A 178 35.07 14.81 -2.75
CA ASP A 178 36.50 14.53 -2.52
C ASP A 178 37.25 15.83 -2.16
N SER A 179 37.05 16.93 -2.90
CA SER A 179 37.67 18.23 -2.59
C SER A 179 37.21 18.83 -1.25
N GLY A 180 35.96 18.58 -0.87
CA GLY A 180 35.40 19.04 0.41
C GLY A 180 35.98 18.25 1.59
N LEU A 181 36.23 16.95 1.41
CA LEU A 181 36.89 16.10 2.41
C LEU A 181 38.35 16.51 2.58
N ASP A 182 39.08 16.76 1.49
CA ASP A 182 40.47 17.24 1.54
C ASP A 182 40.58 18.57 2.30
N SER A 183 39.66 19.52 2.02
CA SER A 183 39.60 20.80 2.73
C SER A 183 39.31 20.64 4.23
N LEU A 184 38.53 19.63 4.61
CA LEU A 184 38.21 19.34 6.01
C LEU A 184 39.39 18.67 6.73
N CYS A 185 40.12 17.81 6.03
CA CYS A 185 41.37 17.21 6.51
C CYS A 185 42.46 18.27 6.73
N GLU A 186 42.65 19.21 5.80
CA GLU A 186 43.57 20.34 5.98
C GLU A 186 43.16 21.21 7.19
N ALA A 187 41.88 21.58 7.30
CA ALA A 187 41.39 22.39 8.42
C ALA A 187 41.51 21.69 9.79
N CYS A 188 41.54 20.36 9.82
CA CYS A 188 41.80 19.58 11.03
C CYS A 188 43.30 19.45 11.36
N GLN A 189 44.19 19.45 10.35
CA GLN A 189 45.64 19.43 10.56
C GLN A 189 46.18 20.77 11.05
N ASP A 190 45.60 21.89 10.60
CA ASP A 190 45.96 23.24 11.06
C ASP A 190 45.54 23.55 12.52
N LYS A 191 44.72 22.68 13.13
CA LYS A 191 44.23 22.82 14.51
C LYS A 191 44.90 21.87 15.52
N ALA A 192 45.88 21.07 15.09
CA ALA A 192 46.68 20.19 15.95
C ALA A 192 48.04 20.82 16.27
#